data_AF-A0A9P7E7F8-F1
#
_entry.id   AF-A0A9P7E7F8-F1
#
_cell.length_a   1.000
_cell.length_b   1.000
_cell.length_c   1.000
_cell.angle_alpha   90.00
_cell.angle_beta   90.00
_cell.angle_gamma   90.00
#
_symmetry.space_group_name_H-M   'P 1'
#
loop_
_entity.id
_entity.type
_entity.pdbx_description
1 polymer ?
#
loop_
_entity_poly.entity_id
_entity_poly.type
_entity_poly.pdbx_seq_one_letter_code
_entity_poly.pdbx_strand_id
1 'polypeptide(L)' 'MIRQNIMCNADVTMITWDWVEGHDIPYPNFNNRHQCRNYEKILDWADKHAVHIERSEVTRLEDTIELPLPIYPMNHDV' A
#
# COMPACT_ATOMS: atom_id res chain seq x y z
N MET A 1 -2.82 9.10 -22.13
CA MET A 1 -2.78 9.71 -20.78
C MET A 1 -2.54 8.68 -19.66
N ILE A 2 -3.11 7.46 -19.70
CA ILE A 2 -2.94 6.44 -18.64
C ILE A 2 -1.47 6.05 -18.38
N ARG A 3 -0.72 5.67 -19.43
CA ARG A 3 0.69 5.25 -19.29
C ARG A 3 1.55 6.28 -18.56
N GLN A 4 1.50 7.54 -18.98
CA GLN A 4 2.29 8.61 -18.37
C GLN A 4 1.88 8.88 -16.92
N ASN A 5 0.58 8.81 -16.63
CA ASN A 5 0.09 8.95 -15.26
C ASN A 5 0.64 7.83 -14.35
N ILE A 6 0.56 6.57 -14.77
CA ILE A 6 1.12 5.44 -14.00
C ILE A 6 2.63 5.59 -13.81
N MET A 7 3.36 5.96 -14.86
CA MET A 7 4.82 6.12 -14.78
C MET A 7 5.25 7.25 -13.84
N CYS A 8 4.51 8.35 -13.77
CA CYS A 8 4.81 9.46 -12.84
C CYS A 8 4.48 9.12 -11.39
N ASN A 9 3.41 8.35 -11.16
CA ASN A 9 2.98 7.94 -9.82
C ASN A 9 3.74 6.71 -9.30
N ALA A 10 4.61 6.10 -10.12
CA ALA A 10 5.54 5.09 -9.64
C ALA A 10 6.61 5.74 -8.76
N ASP A 11 6.65 5.34 -7.49
CA ASP A 11 7.69 5.75 -6.55
C ASP A 11 8.09 4.58 -5.63
N VAL A 12 9.08 4.82 -4.77
CA VAL A 12 9.60 3.83 -3.81
C VAL A 12 9.37 4.29 -2.36
N THR A 13 8.28 5.01 -2.13
CA THR A 13 7.86 5.42 -0.79
C THR A 13 7.37 4.20 -0.02
N MET A 14 7.68 4.16 1.29
CA MET A 14 7.21 3.08 2.16
C MET A 14 5.68 3.11 2.24
N ILE A 15 5.04 1.98 1.93
CA ILE A 15 3.62 1.77 2.19
C ILE A 15 3.51 1.13 3.58
N THR A 16 2.79 1.79 4.48
CA THR A 16 2.46 1.22 5.79
C THR A 16 1.14 0.48 5.70
N TRP A 17 0.91 -0.41 6.64
CA TRP A 17 -0.29 -1.24 6.72
C TRP A 17 -0.94 -0.99 8.08
N ASP A 18 -2.19 -0.51 8.04
CA ASP A 18 -2.93 -0.12 9.23
C ASP A 18 -4.03 -1.15 9.50
N TRP A 19 -4.28 -1.45 10.78
CA TRP A 19 -5.45 -2.25 11.13
C TRP A 19 -6.68 -1.36 11.15
N VAL A 20 -7.72 -1.76 10.43
CA VAL A 20 -8.96 -0.98 10.29
C VAL A 20 -10.11 -1.84 10.78
N GLU A 21 -11.01 -1.24 11.56
CA GLU A 21 -12.21 -1.89 12.06
C GLU A 21 -12.97 -2.59 10.91
N GLY A 22 -13.38 -3.84 11.13
CA GLY A 22 -14.12 -4.63 10.13
C GLY A 22 -13.28 -5.25 9.01
N HIS A 23 -11.97 -5.05 8.99
CA HIS A 23 -11.06 -5.72 8.04
C HIS A 23 -10.31 -6.90 8.70
N ASP A 24 -10.37 -8.07 8.06
CA ASP A 24 -9.65 -9.27 8.53
C ASP A 24 -8.13 -9.21 8.26
N ILE A 25 -7.71 -8.36 7.32
CA ILE A 25 -6.30 -8.12 6.95
C ILE A 25 -5.99 -6.63 7.10
N PRO A 26 -4.74 -6.25 7.40
CA PRO A 26 -4.42 -4.84 7.50
C PRO A 26 -4.65 -4.17 6.13
N TYR A 27 -5.07 -2.91 6.16
CA TYR A 27 -5.36 -2.12 4.97
C TYR A 27 -4.12 -1.28 4.59
N PRO A 28 -3.72 -1.25 3.31
CA PRO A 28 -2.56 -0.48 2.89
C PRO A 28 -2.86 1.02 2.93
N ASN A 29 -1.97 1.78 3.55
CA ASN A 29 -2.05 3.24 3.62
C ASN A 29 -1.31 3.87 2.43
N PHE A 30 -2.09 4.27 1.42
CA PHE A 30 -1.59 4.97 0.25
C PHE A 30 -1.47 6.48 0.43
N ASN A 31 -1.81 7.03 1.60
CA ASN A 31 -1.64 8.45 1.89
C ASN A 31 -0.18 8.75 2.27
N ASN A 32 0.70 8.61 1.29
CA ASN A 32 2.11 8.91 1.43
C ASN A 32 2.50 10.10 0.56
N ARG A 33 3.69 10.67 0.82
CA ARG A 33 4.19 11.80 0.06
C ARG A 33 4.85 11.32 -1.23
N HIS A 34 4.10 11.34 -2.31
CA HIS A 34 4.58 10.98 -3.64
C HIS A 34 5.65 11.94 -4.18
N GLN A 35 6.65 11.38 -4.86
CA GLN A 35 7.66 12.12 -5.61
C GLN A 35 7.92 11.41 -6.93
N CYS A 36 7.66 12.09 -8.05
CA CYS A 36 7.97 11.56 -9.38
C CYS A 36 9.47 11.25 -9.51
N ARG A 37 9.79 10.03 -9.93
CA ARG A 37 11.16 9.52 -10.10
C ARG A 37 11.30 8.84 -11.46
N ASN A 38 12.53 8.43 -11.80
CA ASN A 38 12.78 7.70 -13.05
C ASN A 38 12.15 6.31 -12.95
N TYR A 39 11.05 6.10 -13.67
CA TYR A 39 10.29 4.85 -13.71
C TYR A 39 11.15 3.61 -13.99
N GLU A 40 12.03 3.66 -14.99
CA GLU A 40 12.83 2.49 -15.39
C GLU A 40 13.80 2.04 -14.29
N LYS A 41 14.33 3.00 -13.52
CA LYS A 41 15.19 2.68 -12.36
C LYS A 41 14.40 2.05 -11.22
N ILE A 42 13.13 2.43 -11.05
CA ILE A 42 12.25 1.83 -10.04
C ILE A 42 11.96 0.38 -10.43
N LEU A 43 11.60 0.15 -11.71
CA LEU A 43 11.28 -1.17 -12.22
C LEU A 43 12.47 -2.13 -12.07
N ASP A 44 13.66 -1.72 -12.53
CA ASP A 44 14.89 -2.52 -12.40
C ASP A 44 15.24 -2.83 -10.93
N TRP A 45 15.01 -1.88 -10.02
CA TRP A 45 15.24 -2.10 -8.60
C TRP A 45 14.21 -3.09 -8.01
N ALA A 46 12.92 -2.91 -8.32
CA ALA A 46 11.85 -3.77 -7.83
C ALA A 46 12.04 -5.22 -8.29
N ASP A 47 12.39 -5.44 -9.55
CA ASP A 47 12.64 -6.78 -10.10
C ASP A 47 13.81 -7.50 -9.38
N LYS A 48 14.86 -6.74 -9.01
CA LYS A 48 16.03 -7.29 -8.30
C LYS A 48 15.81 -7.54 -6.81
N HIS A 49 14.87 -6.84 -6.20
CA HIS A 49 14.69 -6.83 -4.74
C HIS A 49 13.30 -7.30 -4.30
N ALA A 50 12.54 -7.95 -5.19
CA ALA A 50 11.23 -8.47 -4.86
C ALA A 50 11.32 -9.46 -3.70
N VAL A 51 10.55 -9.18 -2.63
CA VAL A 51 10.42 -10.06 -1.47
C VAL A 51 9.03 -10.67 -1.50
N HIS A 52 8.95 -11.98 -1.30
CA HIS A 52 7.69 -12.66 -1.07
C HIS A 52 7.44 -12.74 0.44
N ILE A 53 6.29 -12.21 0.88
CA ILE A 53 5.81 -12.35 2.26
C ILE A 53 4.58 -13.23 2.20
N GLU A 54 4.62 -14.35 2.91
CA GLU A 54 3.48 -15.25 2.95
C GLU A 54 2.36 -14.64 3.80
N ARG A 55 1.12 -14.69 3.31
CA ARG A 55 -0.01 -14.07 4.02
C ARG A 55 -0.20 -14.64 5.42
N SER A 56 0.13 -15.92 5.62
CA SER A 56 0.04 -16.58 6.93
C SER A 56 1.04 -16.05 7.97
N GLU A 57 2.06 -15.29 7.56
CA GLU A 57 3.06 -14.73 8.48
C GLU A 57 2.60 -13.39 9.09
N VAL A 58 1.58 -12.75 8.50
CA VAL A 58 1.05 -11.47 9.00
C VAL A 58 0.08 -11.75 10.15
N THR A 59 0.46 -11.39 11.37
CA THR A 59 -0.34 -11.61 12.57
C THR A 59 -0.75 -10.30 13.22
N ARG A 60 -1.98 -10.26 13.72
CA ARG A 60 -2.53 -9.13 14.48
C ARG A 60 -2.18 -9.28 15.96
N LEU A 61 -1.44 -8.33 16.52
CA LEU A 61 -1.06 -8.35 17.94
C LEU A 61 -2.20 -7.81 18.81
N GLU A 62 -2.31 -8.30 20.04
CA GLU A 62 -3.39 -7.95 20.98
C GLU A 62 -3.43 -6.45 21.34
N ASP A 63 -2.27 -5.79 21.35
CA ASP A 63 -2.09 -4.37 21.69
C ASP A 63 -2.18 -3.44 20.47
N THR A 64 -2.60 -3.96 19.31
CA THR A 64 -2.68 -3.15 18.10
C THR A 64 -3.86 -2.19 18.12
N ILE A 65 -3.60 -0.91 17.80
CA ILE A 65 -4.63 0.10 17.61
C ILE A 65 -5.35 -0.13 16.28
N GLU A 66 -6.67 -0.31 16.32
CA GLU A 66 -7.53 -0.28 15.14
C GLU A 66 -7.94 1.16 14.82
N LEU A 67 -7.77 1.56 13.57
CA LEU A 67 -8.37 2.78 13.05
C LEU A 67 -9.88 2.54 12.86
N PRO A 68 -10.73 3.51 13.26
CA PRO A 68 -12.15 3.42 12.97
C PRO A 68 -12.37 3.46 11.45
N LEU A 69 -13.41 2.80 10.98
CA LEU A 69 -13.82 2.95 9.58
C LEU A 69 -14.00 4.43 9.23
N PRO A 70 -13.56 4.90 8.05
CA PRO A 70 -13.80 6.28 7.66
C PRO A 70 -15.31 6.54 7.64
N ILE A 71 -15.74 7.68 8.19
CA ILE A 71 -17.14 8.14 8.23
C ILE A 71 -17.69 8.38 6.79
N TYR A 72 -16.81 8.34 5.78
CA TYR A 72 -17.16 8.43 4.36
C TYR A 72 -17.30 7.05 3.73
N PRO A 73 -18.30 6.82 2.86
CA PRO A 73 -18.54 5.50 2.29
C PRO A 73 -17.35 5.11 1.40
N MET A 74 -16.56 4.14 1.86
CA MET A 74 -15.75 3.32 0.96
C MET A 74 -16.73 2.42 0.20
N ASN A 75 -17.12 2.87 -1.00
CA ASN A 75 -17.78 1.98 -1.95
C ASN A 75 -16.81 0.82 -2.22
N HIS A 76 -17.11 -0.34 -1.65
CA HIS A 76 -16.41 -1.61 -1.84
C HIS A 76 -16.63 -2.19 -3.24
N ASP A 77 -16.77 -1.35 -4.26
CA ASP A 77 -17.15 -1.75 -5.61
C ASP A 77 -16.17 -1.16 -6.64
N VAL A 78 -15.10 -1.93 -6.91
CA VAL A 78 -14.54 -2.12 -8.25
C VAL A 78 -14.83 -3.57 -8.65
#